data_AF-A0AAV0BG86-F1
#
_entry.id   AF-A0AAV0BG86-F1
#
_cell.length_a   1.000
_cell.length_b   1.000
_cell.length_c   1.000
_cell.angle_alpha   90.00
_cell.angle_beta   90.00
_cell.angle_gamma   90.00
#
_symmetry.space_group_name_H-M   'P 1'
#
loop_
_entity.id
_entity.type
_entity.pdbx_description
1 polymer ?
#
loop_
_entity_poly.entity_id
_entity_poly.type
_entity_poly.pdbx_seq_one_letter_code
_entity_poly.pdbx_strand_id
1 'polypeptide(L)'
;LRPILIGSMVVWLMFLFSFIGIVASDFFYPNLSTLSNRLGLNKNLTGVTFLGFGNGAPDVLSTFVAMRSGTGSLAIGELIGAASFIVTVVLGSMCLIRPFQVDQRSFTRDLGFFTLAILLIIIIIITNGRILSWEANILMVLYMIYV
;
A
#
# COMPACT_ATOMS: atom_id res chain seq x y z
N LEU A 1 10.93 0.74 35.38
CA LEU A 1 10.38 -0.41 34.59
C LEU A 1 9.75 -0.01 33.26
N ARG A 2 8.78 0.92 33.23
CA ARG A 2 8.12 1.36 31.97
C ARG A 2 9.07 1.78 30.83
N PRO A 3 10.16 2.55 31.05
CA PRO A 3 11.05 2.94 29.95
C PRO A 3 11.86 1.76 29.39
N ILE A 4 12.21 0.77 30.23
CA ILE A 4 12.95 -0.42 29.80
C ILE A 4 12.06 -1.33 28.94
N LEU A 5 10.79 -1.50 29.32
CA LEU A 5 9.79 -2.23 28.54
C LEU A 5 9.56 -1.59 27.17
N ILE A 6 9.39 -0.26 27.12
CA ILE A 6 9.22 0.46 25.85
C ILE A 6 10.47 0.31 24.98
N GLY A 7 11.67 0.44 25.55
CA GLY A 7 12.92 0.23 24.82
C GLY A 7 13.01 -1.18 24.22
N SER A 8 12.66 -2.21 25.01
CA SER A 8 12.63 -3.60 24.53
C SER A 8 11.60 -3.80 23.41
N MET A 9 10.42 -3.17 23.50
CA MET A 9 9.39 -3.25 22.47
C MET A 9 9.84 -2.59 21.16
N VAL A 10 10.51 -1.44 21.25
CA VAL A 10 11.05 -0.75 20.06
C VAL A 10 12.12 -1.60 19.37
N VAL A 11 13.05 -2.17 20.14
CA VAL A 11 14.08 -3.07 19.60
C VAL A 11 13.45 -4.29 18.93
N TRP A 12 12.44 -4.89 19.57
CA TRP A 12 11.70 -6.01 19.00
C TRP A 12 10.99 -5.64 17.69
N LEU A 13 10.38 -4.46 17.64
CA LEU A 13 9.66 -3.98 16.45
C LEU A 13 10.64 -3.70 15.29
N MET A 14 11.81 -3.12 15.57
CA MET A 14 12.86 -2.97 14.56
C MET A 14 13.34 -4.34 14.04
N PHE A 15 13.54 -5.31 14.93
CA PHE A 15 13.93 -6.66 14.54
C PHE A 15 12.89 -7.31 13.61
N LEU A 16 11.60 -7.24 13.96
CA LEU A 16 10.51 -7.76 13.13
C LEU A 16 10.46 -7.07 11.76
N PHE A 17 10.60 -5.74 11.74
CA PHE A 17 10.60 -4.97 10.50
C PHE A 17 11.75 -5.38 9.58
N SER A 18 12.97 -5.51 10.12
CA SER A 18 14.12 -5.98 9.36
C SER A 18 13.95 -7.42 8.88
N PHE A 19 13.41 -8.30 9.71
CA PHE A 19 13.18 -9.70 9.34
C PHE A 19 12.19 -9.82 8.17
N ILE A 20 11.07 -9.09 8.24
CA ILE A 20 10.10 -9.03 7.13
C ILE A 20 10.77 -8.49 5.86
N GLY A 21 11.61 -7.46 5.98
CA GLY A 21 12.36 -6.91 4.85
C GLY A 21 13.26 -7.94 4.16
N ILE A 22 14.01 -8.73 4.94
CA ILE A 22 14.89 -9.79 4.42
C ILE A 22 14.08 -10.91 3.77
N VAL A 23 13.00 -11.35 4.42
CA VAL A 23 12.13 -12.39 3.85
C VAL A 23 11.49 -11.92 2.54
N ALA A 24 11.09 -10.65 2.48
CA ALA A 24 10.53 -10.06 1.27
C ALA A 24 11.56 -9.96 0.14
N SER A 25 12.80 -9.56 0.42
CA SER A 25 13.85 -9.44 -0.60
C SER A 25 14.31 -10.80 -1.13
N ASP A 26 14.49 -11.77 -0.24
CA ASP A 26 15.20 -13.01 -0.58
C ASP A 26 14.25 -14.11 -1.05
N PHE A 27 13.00 -14.09 -0.58
CA PHE A 27 12.01 -15.11 -0.92
C PHE A 27 10.84 -14.55 -1.72
N PHE A 28 10.24 -13.42 -1.32
CA PHE A 28 9.02 -12.94 -1.98
C PHE A 28 9.30 -12.40 -3.39
N TYR A 29 10.24 -11.45 -3.52
CA TYR A 29 10.54 -10.79 -4.79
C TYR A 29 11.02 -11.75 -5.91
N PRO A 30 11.96 -12.70 -5.68
CA PRO A 30 12.44 -13.60 -6.72
C PRO A 30 11.36 -14.55 -7.25
N ASN A 31 10.47 -15.02 -6.36
CA ASN A 31 9.34 -15.86 -6.75
C ASN A 31 8.34 -15.08 -7.61
N LEU A 32 8.03 -13.83 -7.24
CA LEU A 32 7.18 -12.95 -8.06
C LEU A 32 7.78 -12.68 -9.44
N SER A 33 9.10 -12.40 -9.50
CA SER A 33 9.79 -12.18 -10.77
C SER A 33 9.74 -13.42 -11.66
N THR A 34 9.94 -14.60 -11.09
CA THR A 34 9.87 -15.87 -11.83
C THR A 34 8.46 -16.13 -12.36
N LEU A 35 7.43 -15.89 -11.55
CA LEU A 35 6.03 -16.05 -11.95
C LEU A 35 5.65 -15.08 -13.07
N SER A 36 6.04 -13.81 -12.94
CA SER A 36 5.80 -12.79 -13.95
C SER A 36 6.45 -13.12 -15.30
N ASN A 37 7.70 -13.59 -15.27
CA ASN A 37 8.40 -14.02 -16.48
C ASN A 37 7.69 -15.19 -17.17
N ARG A 38 7.13 -16.14 -16.40
CA ARG A 38 6.33 -17.25 -16.95
C ARG A 38 5.01 -16.81 -17.55
N LEU A 39 4.41 -15.74 -17.01
CA LEU A 39 3.17 -15.16 -17.50
C LEU A 39 3.38 -14.13 -18.63
N GLY A 40 4.62 -13.83 -19.01
CA GLY A 40 4.96 -12.89 -20.08
C GLY A 40 4.67 -11.42 -19.73
N LEU A 41 4.60 -11.07 -18.44
CA LEU A 41 4.32 -9.69 -18.02
C LEU A 41 5.59 -8.82 -18.07
N ASN A 42 5.43 -7.54 -18.40
CA ASN A 42 6.51 -6.57 -18.32
C ASN A 42 6.78 -6.19 -16.84
N LYS A 43 8.00 -5.74 -16.52
CA LYS A 43 8.46 -5.39 -15.17
C LYS A 43 7.53 -4.39 -14.46
N ASN A 44 6.95 -3.43 -15.18
CA ASN A 44 5.97 -2.50 -14.59
C ASN A 44 4.70 -3.22 -14.11
N LEU A 45 4.15 -4.14 -14.91
CA LEU A 45 2.95 -4.90 -14.56
C LEU A 45 3.21 -5.84 -13.37
N THR A 46 4.40 -6.44 -13.29
CA THR A 46 4.82 -7.22 -12.10
C THR A 46 4.75 -6.40 -10.82
N GLY A 47 5.22 -5.14 -10.88
CA GLY A 47 5.20 -4.21 -9.77
C GLY A 47 3.79 -3.80 -9.37
N VAL A 48 3.01 -3.33 -10.33
CA VAL A 48 1.67 -2.79 -10.07
C VAL A 48 0.69 -3.89 -9.63
N THR A 49 0.78 -5.09 -10.21
CA THR A 49 -0.17 -6.17 -9.94
C THR A 49 0.29 -7.08 -8.80
N PHE A 50 1.42 -7.78 -8.94
CA PHE A 50 1.79 -8.81 -7.97
C PHE A 50 2.42 -8.23 -6.70
N LEU A 51 3.33 -7.26 -6.83
CA LEU A 51 3.90 -6.59 -5.66
C LEU A 51 2.82 -5.76 -4.94
N GLY A 52 1.95 -5.08 -5.69
CA GLY A 52 0.78 -4.39 -5.16
C GLY A 52 -0.15 -5.32 -4.38
N PHE A 53 -0.50 -6.48 -4.95
CA PHE A 53 -1.33 -7.49 -4.27
C PHE A 53 -0.66 -8.07 -3.03
N GLY A 54 0.65 -8.37 -3.11
CA GLY A 54 1.43 -8.88 -2.00
C GLY A 54 1.45 -7.93 -0.80
N ASN A 55 1.64 -6.64 -1.06
CA ASN A 55 1.64 -5.61 -0.03
C ASN A 55 0.24 -5.35 0.53
N GLY A 56 -0.80 -5.36 -0.32
CA GLY A 56 -2.18 -5.08 0.09
C GLY A 56 -2.90 -6.24 0.77
N ALA A 57 -2.43 -7.49 0.60
CA ALA A 57 -3.03 -8.66 1.23
C ALA A 57 -3.13 -8.56 2.77
N PRO A 58 -2.04 -8.23 3.52
CA PRO A 58 -2.14 -8.02 4.97
C PRO A 58 -3.08 -6.85 5.33
N ASP A 59 -3.07 -5.75 4.56
CA ASP A 59 -3.92 -4.58 4.81
C ASP A 59 -5.42 -4.92 4.67
N VAL A 60 -5.78 -5.75 3.69
CA VAL A 60 -7.17 -6.23 3.52
C VAL A 60 -7.58 -7.09 4.73
N LEU A 61 -6.68 -7.95 5.21
CA LEU A 61 -6.94 -8.80 6.38
C LEU A 61 -7.05 -7.97 7.67
N SER A 62 -6.15 -7.02 7.90
CA SER A 62 -6.19 -6.13 9.07
C SER A 62 -7.46 -5.28 9.07
N THR A 63 -7.80 -4.71 7.91
CA THR A 63 -9.03 -3.93 7.69
C THR A 63 -10.27 -4.77 7.94
N PHE A 64 -10.33 -6.01 7.45
CA PHE A 64 -11.46 -6.91 7.68
C PHE A 64 -11.67 -7.21 9.17
N VAL A 65 -10.59 -7.48 9.90
CA VAL A 65 -10.64 -7.70 11.35
C VAL A 65 -11.11 -6.45 12.08
N ALA A 66 -10.56 -5.27 11.75
CA ALA A 66 -10.96 -3.99 12.35
C ALA A 66 -12.43 -3.65 12.07
N MET A 67 -12.94 -3.94 10.87
CA MET A 67 -14.35 -3.76 10.52
C MET A 67 -15.25 -4.67 11.36
N ARG A 68 -14.86 -5.93 11.58
CA ARG A 68 -15.62 -6.87 12.42
C ARG A 68 -15.64 -6.46 13.90
N SER A 69 -14.59 -5.78 14.37
CA SER A 69 -14.49 -5.25 15.73
C SER A 69 -15.22 -3.91 15.94
N GLY A 70 -15.89 -3.38 14.91
CA GLY A 70 -16.60 -2.10 14.98
C GLY A 70 -15.69 -0.87 14.91
N THR A 71 -14.40 -1.05 14.63
CA THR A 71 -13.38 0.02 14.53
C THR A 71 -13.06 0.35 13.08
N GLY A 72 -14.08 0.50 12.24
CA GLY A 72 -13.90 0.75 10.80
C GLY A 72 -13.22 2.07 10.47
N SER A 73 -13.43 3.11 11.29
CA SER A 73 -12.73 4.40 11.15
C SER A 73 -11.22 4.27 11.37
N LEU A 74 -10.80 3.38 12.28
CA LEU A 74 -9.39 3.08 12.52
C LEU A 74 -8.76 2.40 11.30
N ALA A 75 -9.49 1.49 10.65
CA ALA A 75 -9.03 0.81 9.44
C ALA A 75 -8.80 1.78 8.27
N ILE A 76 -9.70 2.77 8.09
CA ILE A 76 -9.50 3.82 7.07
C ILE A 76 -8.26 4.66 7.41
N GLY A 77 -8.06 5.00 8.69
CA GLY A 77 -6.88 5.73 9.15
C GLY A 77 -5.57 4.97 8.90
N GLU A 78 -5.56 3.65 9.10
CA GLU A 78 -4.44 2.77 8.79
C GLU A 78 -4.10 2.81 7.29
N LEU A 79 -5.08 2.61 6.41
CA LEU A 79 -4.88 2.60 4.96
C LEU A 79 -4.34 3.94 4.44
N ILE A 80 -4.93 5.06 4.86
CA ILE A 80 -4.50 6.41 4.44
C ILE A 80 -3.11 6.72 5.02
N GLY A 81 -2.86 6.33 6.27
CA GLY A 81 -1.56 6.49 6.94
C GLY A 81 -0.46 5.70 6.22
N ALA A 82 -0.72 4.45 5.86
CA ALA A 82 0.19 3.60 5.12
C ALA A 82 0.51 4.18 3.74
N ALA A 83 -0.50 4.61 2.98
CA ALA A 83 -0.31 5.24 1.68
C ALA A 83 0.53 6.52 1.78
N SER A 84 0.26 7.36 2.80
CA SER A 84 1.02 8.59 3.05
C SER A 84 2.48 8.28 3.41
N PHE A 85 2.72 7.27 4.26
CA PHE A 85 4.06 6.85 4.65
C PHE A 85 4.87 6.34 3.45
N ILE A 86 4.27 5.53 2.58
CA ILE A 86 4.94 5.01 1.38
C ILE A 86 5.33 6.16 0.44
N VAL A 87 4.42 7.09 0.17
CA VAL A 87 4.69 8.20 -0.77
C VAL A 87 5.68 9.21 -0.18
N THR A 88 5.64 9.47 1.13
CA THR A 88 6.51 10.49 1.73
C THR A 88 7.85 9.93 2.19
N VAL A 89 7.84 8.87 2.99
CA VAL A 89 9.06 8.32 3.62
C VAL A 89 9.76 7.37 2.68
N VAL A 90 9.06 6.38 2.11
CA VAL A 90 9.70 5.35 1.28
C VAL A 90 10.19 5.97 -0.04
N LEU A 91 9.30 6.58 -0.82
CA LEU A 91 9.69 7.22 -2.08
C LEU A 91 10.68 8.37 -1.86
N GLY A 92 10.48 9.19 -0.83
CA GLY A 92 11.42 10.26 -0.47
C GLY A 92 12.82 9.74 -0.14
N SER A 93 12.90 8.66 0.65
CA SER A 93 14.20 8.02 0.98
C SER A 93 14.88 7.43 -0.25
N MET A 94 14.14 6.84 -1.20
CA MET A 94 14.71 6.35 -2.46
C MET A 94 15.35 7.48 -3.26
N CYS A 95 14.68 8.62 -3.37
CA CYS A 95 15.21 9.81 -4.05
C CYS A 95 16.47 10.37 -3.38
N LEU A 96 16.58 10.29 -2.05
CA LEU A 96 17.76 10.72 -1.31
C LEU A 96 18.96 9.78 -1.49
N ILE A 97 18.72 8.47 -1.52
CA ILE A 97 19.79 7.47 -1.64
C ILE A 97 20.34 7.42 -3.07
N ARG A 98 19.45 7.34 -4.08
CA ARG A 98 19.87 7.23 -5.47
C ARG A 98 18.81 7.84 -6.39
N PRO A 99 19.07 9.02 -6.99
CA PRO A 99 18.15 9.58 -7.96
C PRO A 99 18.01 8.63 -9.15
N PHE A 100 16.77 8.42 -9.60
CA PHE A 100 16.43 7.53 -10.70
C PHE A 100 15.53 8.27 -11.71
N GLN A 101 15.62 7.88 -12.98
CA GLN A 101 14.74 8.40 -14.02
C GLN A 101 13.44 7.60 -14.04
N VAL A 102 12.31 8.30 -14.13
CA VAL A 102 10.98 7.70 -14.20
C VAL A 102 10.36 8.05 -15.55
N ASP A 103 9.66 7.08 -16.15
CA ASP A 103 8.87 7.34 -17.35
C ASP A 103 7.72 8.31 -17.00
N GLN A 104 7.77 9.52 -17.54
CA GLN A 104 6.84 10.60 -17.20
C GLN A 104 5.39 10.22 -17.49
N ARG A 105 5.12 9.46 -18.55
CA ARG A 105 3.76 9.07 -18.94
C ARG A 105 3.16 8.08 -17.96
N SER A 106 3.89 6.99 -17.68
CA SER A 106 3.45 5.97 -16.74
C SER A 106 3.29 6.55 -15.34
N PHE A 107 4.26 7.36 -14.89
CA PHE A 107 4.22 7.99 -13.57
C PHE A 107 3.04 8.95 -13.40
N THR A 108 2.80 9.83 -14.39
CA THR A 108 1.69 10.78 -14.34
C THR A 108 0.34 10.08 -14.37
N ARG A 109 0.21 8.99 -15.15
CA ARG A 109 -0.99 8.16 -15.17
C ARG A 109 -1.24 7.56 -13.78
N ASP A 110 -0.25 6.89 -13.21
CA ASP A 110 -0.39 6.17 -11.94
C ASP A 110 -0.72 7.13 -10.78
N LEU A 111 -0.02 8.27 -10.69
CA LEU A 111 -0.32 9.33 -9.71
C LEU A 111 -1.67 10.01 -9.97
N GLY A 112 -2.07 10.18 -11.24
CA GLY A 112 -3.35 10.75 -11.61
C GLY A 112 -4.51 9.90 -11.10
N PHE A 113 -4.48 8.58 -11.34
CA PHE A 113 -5.48 7.65 -10.82
C PHE A 113 -5.49 7.59 -9.30
N PHE A 114 -4.31 7.59 -8.67
CA PHE A 114 -4.20 7.62 -7.20
C PHE A 114 -4.81 8.89 -6.60
N THR A 115 -4.50 10.06 -7.18
CA THR A 115 -5.05 11.35 -6.74
C THR A 115 -6.56 11.41 -6.94
N LEU A 116 -7.05 10.89 -8.07
CA LEU A 116 -8.48 10.82 -8.35
C LEU A 116 -9.21 9.94 -7.34
N ALA A 117 -8.65 8.78 -6.98
CA ALA A 117 -9.22 7.91 -5.96
C ALA A 117 -9.33 8.62 -4.59
N ILE A 118 -8.28 9.35 -4.18
CA ILE A 118 -8.29 10.13 -2.94
C ILE A 118 -9.36 11.22 -2.99
N LEU A 119 -9.46 11.97 -4.10
CA LEU A 119 -10.47 13.02 -4.26
C LEU A 119 -11.89 12.47 -4.17
N LEU A 120 -12.17 11.31 -4.79
CA LEU A 120 -13.47 10.66 -4.68
C LEU A 120 -13.78 10.28 -3.23
N ILE A 121 -12.83 9.68 -2.51
CA ILE A 121 -13.00 9.32 -1.09
C ILE A 121 -13.32 10.57 -0.25
N ILE A 122 -12.61 11.67 -0.48
CA ILE A 122 -12.85 12.95 0.22
C ILE A 122 -14.27 13.45 -0.04
N ILE A 123 -14.70 13.47 -1.31
CA ILE A 123 -16.05 13.91 -1.69
C ILE A 123 -17.12 13.05 -1.02
N ILE A 124 -16.97 11.72 -1.06
CA ILE A 124 -17.90 10.77 -0.44
C ILE A 124 -18.03 11.03 1.06
N ILE A 125 -16.90 11.20 1.77
CA ILE A 125 -16.90 11.44 3.22
C ILE A 125 -17.56 12.78 3.56
N ILE A 126 -17.28 13.85 2.81
CA ILE A 126 -17.86 15.17 3.06
C ILE A 126 -19.36 15.20 2.80
N THR A 127 -19.84 14.54 1.74
CA THR A 127 -21.25 14.57 1.36
C THR A 127 -22.11 13.65 2.23
N ASN A 128 -21.65 12.42 2.48
CA ASN A 128 -22.48 11.37 3.07
C ASN A 128 -22.06 10.96 4.49
N GLY A 129 -20.86 11.32 4.95
CA GLY A 129 -20.32 10.92 6.25
C GLY A 129 -20.09 9.42 6.43
N ARG A 130 -20.33 8.62 5.39
CA ARG A 130 -20.17 7.15 5.35
C ARG A 130 -19.96 6.71 3.91
N ILE A 131 -19.26 5.59 3.71
CA ILE A 131 -19.05 4.99 2.40
C ILE A 131 -20.19 4.00 2.13
N LEU A 132 -21.00 4.27 1.13
CA LEU A 132 -22.09 3.41 0.66
C LEU A 132 -21.53 2.33 -0.27
N SER A 133 -22.23 1.19 -0.37
CA SER A 133 -21.78 0.05 -1.21
C SER A 133 -21.62 0.43 -2.69
N TRP A 134 -22.43 1.35 -3.22
CA TRP A 134 -22.30 1.79 -4.61
C TRP A 134 -21.07 2.68 -4.82
N GLU A 135 -20.69 3.49 -3.84
CA GLU A 135 -19.49 4.33 -3.86
C GLU A 135 -18.22 3.48 -3.80
N ALA A 136 -18.25 2.42 -2.98
CA ALA A 136 -17.18 1.42 -2.94
C ALA A 136 -17.00 0.70 -4.28
N ASN A 137 -18.10 0.40 -4.99
CA ASN A 137 -18.03 -0.20 -6.32
C ASN A 137 -17.37 0.75 -7.35
N ILE A 138 -17.60 2.05 -7.27
CA ILE A 138 -16.94 3.03 -8.14
C ILE A 138 -15.42 3.01 -7.93
N LEU A 139 -14.96 2.94 -6.68
CA LEU A 139 -13.54 2.85 -6.36
C LEU A 139 -12.91 1.55 -6.90
N MET A 140 -13.64 0.42 -6.82
CA MET A 140 -13.19 -0.85 -7.40
C MET A 140 -13.10 -0.80 -8.93
N VAL A 141 -14.11 -0.23 -9.60
CA VAL A 141 -14.10 -0.06 -11.06
C VAL A 141 -12.96 0.88 -11.49
N LEU A 142 -12.70 1.94 -10.75
CA LEU A 142 -11.57 2.84 -11.02
C LEU A 142 -10.24 2.09 -11.00
N TYR A 143 -10.03 1.21 -10.01
CA TYR A 143 -8.83 0.37 -9.94
C TYR A 143 -8.74 -0.59 -11.14
N MET A 144 -9.86 -1.20 -11.54
CA MET A 144 -9.90 -2.09 -12.72
C MET A 144 -9.61 -1.37 -14.05
N ILE A 145 -9.91 -0.07 -14.15
CA ILE A 145 -9.56 0.76 -15.32
C ILE A 145 -8.08 1.15 -15.30
N TYR A 146 -7.50 1.28 -14.10
CA TYR A 146 -6.10 1.65 -13.90
C TYR A 146 -5.12 0.53 -14.26
N VAL A 147 -5.41 -0.70 -13.81
CA VAL A 147 -4.59 -1.92 -14.04
C VAL A 147 -4.65 -2.35 -15.49
#